data_AF-A0A2J0SR30-F1
#
_entry.id   AF-A0A2J0SR30-F1
#
_cell.length_a   1.000
_cell.length_b   1.000
_cell.length_c   1.000
_cell.angle_alpha   90.00
_cell.angle_beta   90.00
_cell.angle_gamma   90.00
#
_symmetry.space_group_name_H-M   'P 1'
#
loop_
_entity.id
_entity.type
_entity.pdbx_description
1 polymer ?
#
loop_
_entity_poly.entity_id
_entity_poly.type
_entity_poly.pdbx_seq_one_letter_code
_entity_poly.pdbx_strand_id
1 'polypeptide(L)'
;MLKPIITGLLGTSLSATAAPTGALSLEETFDAYVRVVTQDDERARTALRESLQTASKHAFPGIGDTVDALHIHQGPALGSNDPIAMAVKARWHSIHCKEVERADSGSPDRVTIRYHCGVPDVSSFFATYREHREQFVAVDAVASIQPAKMAFAQVLTQAPNSTFDTTAEFFRAGEGGPWASTDMMFLGLALLQKMLPFREWNERIEAESITARTGIPACDLLLDARLKAARIHDSVDPSSDDATFQNVLEETVSGMGPDEARAHCRALQERHRP
;
A
#
# COMPACT_ATOMS: atom_id res chain seq x y z
N MET A 1 51.73 55.89 -21.55
CA MET A 1 51.66 54.60 -20.83
C MET A 1 50.24 54.07 -20.95
N LEU A 2 49.99 53.13 -21.85
CA LEU A 2 48.73 52.38 -21.98
C LEU A 2 48.98 50.97 -21.43
N LYS A 3 48.14 50.49 -20.51
CA LYS A 3 48.16 49.10 -19.99
C LYS A 3 47.15 48.24 -20.77
N PRO A 4 47.46 46.96 -21.05
CA PRO A 4 46.58 46.08 -21.79
C PRO A 4 45.52 45.44 -20.88
N ILE A 5 44.36 45.16 -21.46
CA ILE A 5 43.24 44.40 -20.89
C ILE A 5 43.52 42.92 -21.16
N ILE A 6 43.55 42.09 -20.11
CA ILE A 6 43.60 40.63 -20.22
C ILE A 6 42.21 40.09 -19.86
N THR A 7 41.56 39.53 -20.86
CA THR A 7 40.28 38.79 -20.77
C THR A 7 40.56 37.40 -20.21
N GLY A 8 39.98 37.08 -19.04
CA GLY A 8 40.00 35.73 -18.47
C GLY A 8 38.62 35.08 -18.57
N LEU A 9 38.44 34.18 -19.55
CA LEU A 9 37.34 33.21 -19.55
C LEU A 9 37.65 32.13 -18.50
N LEU A 10 36.87 32.08 -17.43
CA LEU A 10 36.84 30.93 -16.51
C LEU A 10 35.76 29.95 -17.02
N GLY A 11 36.21 28.92 -17.72
CA GLY A 11 35.40 27.75 -18.02
C GLY A 11 35.12 26.97 -16.74
N THR A 12 33.88 27.01 -16.28
CA THR A 12 33.39 26.07 -15.26
C THR A 12 33.18 24.72 -15.93
N SER A 13 34.04 23.75 -15.63
CA SER A 13 33.82 22.35 -15.96
C SER A 13 32.55 21.87 -15.24
N LEU A 14 31.45 21.70 -15.97
CA LEU A 14 30.33 20.92 -15.48
C LEU A 14 30.77 19.46 -15.42
N SER A 15 31.07 18.97 -14.21
CA SER A 15 31.14 17.53 -13.95
C SER A 15 29.73 16.96 -14.14
N ALA A 16 29.44 16.47 -15.35
CA ALA A 16 28.33 15.56 -15.57
C ALA A 16 28.65 14.27 -14.81
N THR A 17 28.04 14.08 -13.64
CA THR A 17 27.94 12.76 -13.01
C THR A 17 27.17 11.87 -13.97
N ALA A 18 27.89 10.98 -14.67
CA ALA A 18 27.27 9.92 -15.45
C ALA A 18 26.37 9.09 -14.52
N ALA A 19 25.11 8.90 -14.90
CA ALA A 19 24.20 8.00 -14.21
C ALA A 19 24.81 6.58 -14.20
N PRO A 20 24.67 5.80 -13.10
CA PRO A 20 25.23 4.47 -13.03
C PRO A 20 24.61 3.59 -14.13
N THR A 21 25.45 3.15 -15.06
CA THR A 21 25.07 2.19 -16.11
C THR A 21 25.09 0.78 -15.51
N GLY A 22 24.03 0.39 -14.81
CA GLY A 22 23.91 -0.92 -14.19
C GLY A 22 22.59 -1.12 -13.44
N ALA A 23 22.24 -2.38 -13.17
CA ALA A 23 21.11 -2.69 -12.31
C ALA A 23 21.36 -2.15 -10.89
N LEU A 24 20.33 -1.56 -10.28
CA LEU A 24 20.35 -1.12 -8.90
C LEU A 24 20.58 -2.31 -7.95
N SER A 25 21.26 -2.05 -6.82
CA SER A 25 21.28 -2.99 -5.70
C SER A 25 19.88 -3.20 -5.12
N LEU A 26 19.70 -4.21 -4.27
CA LEU A 26 18.42 -4.47 -3.61
C LEU A 26 17.95 -3.27 -2.78
N GLU A 27 18.86 -2.65 -2.01
CA GLU A 27 18.58 -1.49 -1.18
C GLU A 27 18.18 -0.27 -2.02
N GLU A 28 18.93 0.02 -3.09
CA GLU A 28 18.61 1.11 -4.01
C GLU A 28 17.30 0.85 -4.77
N THR A 29 16.98 -0.41 -5.05
CA THR A 29 15.70 -0.79 -5.69
C THR A 29 14.54 -0.54 -4.73
N PHE A 30 14.65 -0.96 -3.46
CA PHE A 30 13.67 -0.67 -2.43
C PHE A 30 13.46 0.84 -2.24
N ASP A 31 14.54 1.61 -2.08
CA ASP A 31 14.49 3.08 -1.95
C ASP A 31 13.80 3.72 -3.17
N ALA A 32 14.15 3.26 -4.37
CA ALA A 32 13.56 3.78 -5.60
C ALA A 32 12.05 3.53 -5.66
N TYR A 33 11.56 2.31 -5.35
CA TYR A 33 10.13 2.04 -5.26
C TYR A 33 9.43 2.96 -4.25
N VAL A 34 9.98 3.10 -3.04
CA VAL A 34 9.40 3.94 -1.99
C VAL A 34 9.30 5.39 -2.45
N ARG A 35 10.37 5.96 -3.01
CA ARG A 35 10.41 7.36 -3.46
C ARG A 35 9.51 7.62 -4.65
N VAL A 36 9.42 6.68 -5.59
CA VAL A 36 8.47 6.77 -6.70
C VAL A 36 7.03 6.84 -6.19
N VAL A 37 6.67 5.96 -5.24
CA VAL A 37 5.30 5.86 -4.74
C VAL A 37 4.93 7.03 -3.82
N THR A 38 5.84 7.44 -2.94
CA THR A 38 5.51 8.40 -1.86
C THR A 38 5.89 9.84 -2.21
N GLN A 39 6.90 10.07 -3.05
CA GLN A 39 7.49 11.40 -3.27
C GLN A 39 7.36 11.90 -4.72
N ASP A 40 6.75 11.12 -5.63
CA ASP A 40 6.75 11.41 -7.07
C ASP A 40 8.15 11.69 -7.63
N ASP A 41 9.13 10.94 -7.14
CA ASP A 41 10.52 11.20 -7.49
C ASP A 41 10.83 10.67 -8.91
N GLU A 42 10.81 11.57 -9.88
CA GLU A 42 11.09 11.26 -11.29
C GLU A 42 12.52 10.74 -11.53
N ARG A 43 13.49 11.09 -10.67
CA ARG A 43 14.84 10.55 -10.78
C ARG A 43 14.86 9.10 -10.31
N ALA A 44 14.22 8.80 -9.18
CA ALA A 44 14.04 7.43 -8.71
C ALA A 44 13.25 6.60 -9.73
N ARG A 45 12.21 7.19 -10.34
CA ARG A 45 11.42 6.55 -11.41
C ARG A 45 12.30 6.15 -12.59
N THR A 46 13.11 7.08 -13.06
CA THR A 46 14.01 6.84 -14.19
C THR A 46 15.05 5.78 -13.85
N ALA A 47 15.70 5.87 -12.69
CA ALA A 47 16.69 4.90 -12.25
C ALA A 47 16.09 3.49 -12.09
N LEU A 48 14.89 3.37 -11.49
CA LEU A 48 14.20 2.10 -11.36
C LEU A 48 13.83 1.51 -12.72
N ARG A 49 13.31 2.34 -13.64
CA ARG A 49 12.98 1.92 -15.01
C ARG A 49 14.21 1.41 -15.74
N GLU A 50 15.30 2.18 -15.73
CA GLU A 50 16.56 1.80 -16.38
C GLU A 50 17.14 0.51 -15.80
N SER A 51 17.10 0.34 -14.47
CA SER A 51 17.48 -0.89 -13.79
C SER A 51 16.68 -2.09 -14.28
N LEU A 52 15.35 -2.00 -14.25
CA LEU A 52 14.46 -3.09 -14.68
C LEU A 52 14.63 -3.42 -16.18
N GLN A 53 14.95 -2.44 -17.02
CA GLN A 53 15.21 -2.64 -18.44
C GLN A 53 16.48 -3.44 -18.74
N THR A 54 17.36 -3.66 -17.75
CA THR A 54 18.51 -4.58 -17.89
C THR A 54 18.11 -6.05 -17.88
N ALA A 55 16.88 -6.38 -17.46
CA ALA A 55 16.36 -7.75 -17.52
C ALA A 55 16.24 -8.25 -18.96
N SER A 56 16.27 -9.58 -19.12
CA SER A 56 16.03 -10.21 -20.42
C SER A 56 14.63 -9.87 -20.93
N LYS A 57 14.55 -9.08 -22.02
CA LYS A 57 13.28 -8.67 -22.65
C LYS A 57 12.42 -9.85 -23.15
N HIS A 58 13.03 -11.01 -23.37
CA HIS A 58 12.30 -12.21 -23.78
C HIS A 58 11.59 -12.87 -22.60
N ALA A 59 12.24 -12.94 -21.44
CA ALA A 59 11.68 -13.55 -20.23
C ALA A 59 10.79 -12.58 -19.44
N PHE A 60 11.09 -11.28 -19.49
CA PHE A 60 10.40 -10.21 -18.76
C PHE A 60 10.02 -9.06 -19.69
N PRO A 61 9.11 -9.27 -20.64
CA PRO A 61 8.69 -8.22 -21.56
C PRO A 61 8.00 -7.07 -20.80
N GLY A 62 8.40 -5.83 -21.07
CA GLY A 62 7.75 -4.64 -20.52
C GLY A 62 7.95 -4.40 -19.01
N ILE A 63 8.85 -5.13 -18.34
CA ILE A 63 9.03 -4.99 -16.89
C ILE A 63 9.40 -3.55 -16.47
N GLY A 64 10.17 -2.82 -17.27
CA GLY A 64 10.47 -1.41 -16.99
C GLY A 64 9.25 -0.49 -17.08
N ASP A 65 8.27 -0.82 -17.91
CA ASP A 65 7.06 0.00 -18.11
C ASP A 65 6.11 -0.11 -16.90
N THR A 66 6.25 -1.16 -16.09
CA THR A 66 5.49 -1.32 -14.84
C THR A 66 5.69 -0.15 -13.88
N VAL A 67 6.84 0.52 -13.94
CA VAL A 67 7.16 1.70 -13.12
C VAL A 67 6.17 2.85 -13.33
N ASP A 68 5.54 2.94 -14.50
CA ASP A 68 4.53 3.97 -14.78
C ASP A 68 3.22 3.72 -14.02
N ALA A 69 2.93 2.46 -13.71
CA ALA A 69 1.76 2.07 -12.92
C ALA A 69 1.93 2.32 -11.40
N LEU A 70 3.12 2.71 -10.94
CA LEU A 70 3.37 3.06 -9.53
C LEU A 70 2.71 4.39 -9.11
N HIS A 71 2.18 5.17 -10.05
CA HIS A 71 1.47 6.41 -9.74
C HIS A 71 0.10 6.14 -9.12
N ILE A 72 -0.09 6.56 -7.88
CA ILE A 72 -1.40 6.54 -7.22
C ILE A 72 -2.17 7.85 -7.41
N HIS A 73 -1.51 8.89 -7.96
CA HIS A 73 -2.11 10.23 -8.08
C HIS A 73 -3.29 10.37 -9.05
N GLN A 74 -3.76 9.29 -9.66
CA GLN A 74 -4.94 9.28 -10.53
C GLN A 74 -6.05 8.30 -10.10
N GLY A 75 -6.18 8.04 -8.79
CA GLY A 75 -7.51 7.71 -8.27
C GLY A 75 -8.50 8.82 -8.72
N PRO A 76 -9.72 8.51 -9.19
CA PRO A 76 -10.68 9.50 -9.73
C PRO A 76 -11.03 10.69 -8.82
N ALA A 77 -10.52 10.75 -7.59
CA ALA A 77 -10.80 11.76 -6.59
C ALA A 77 -9.66 12.77 -6.32
N LEU A 78 -8.44 12.61 -6.83
CA LEU A 78 -7.33 13.53 -6.47
C LEU A 78 -7.31 14.86 -7.24
N GLY A 79 -8.19 15.01 -8.24
CA GLY A 79 -8.52 16.29 -8.88
C GLY A 79 -9.88 16.88 -8.43
N SER A 80 -10.51 16.28 -7.42
CA SER A 80 -11.80 16.75 -6.90
C SER A 80 -11.62 17.81 -5.80
N ASN A 81 -12.62 18.67 -5.63
CA ASN A 81 -12.71 19.58 -4.47
C ASN A 81 -13.13 18.82 -3.18
N ASP A 82 -12.98 17.49 -3.14
CA ASP A 82 -13.26 16.69 -1.95
C ASP A 82 -12.18 16.99 -0.88
N PRO A 83 -12.59 17.38 0.34
CA PRO A 83 -11.66 17.77 1.39
C PRO A 83 -10.76 16.61 1.84
N ILE A 84 -11.25 15.37 1.79
CA ILE A 84 -10.47 14.18 2.16
C ILE A 84 -9.41 13.93 1.11
N ALA A 85 -9.75 14.03 -0.18
CA ALA A 85 -8.79 13.89 -1.27
C ALA A 85 -7.67 14.95 -1.19
N MET A 86 -8.02 16.20 -0.88
CA MET A 86 -7.04 17.27 -0.66
C MET A 86 -6.13 16.98 0.53
N ALA A 87 -6.69 16.49 1.65
CA ALA A 87 -5.93 16.13 2.84
C ALA A 87 -4.97 14.94 2.60
N VAL A 88 -5.42 13.91 1.86
CA VAL A 88 -4.56 12.79 1.43
C VAL A 88 -3.38 13.33 0.62
N LYS A 89 -3.65 14.17 -0.40
CA LYS A 89 -2.59 14.76 -1.23
C LYS A 89 -1.60 15.59 -0.40
N ALA A 90 -2.09 16.39 0.54
CA ALA A 90 -1.25 17.21 1.41
C ALA A 90 -0.32 16.37 2.31
N ARG A 91 -0.74 15.17 2.71
CA ARG A 91 0.05 14.27 3.57
C ARG A 91 0.89 13.26 2.81
N TRP A 92 0.55 12.94 1.56
CA TRP A 92 1.15 11.86 0.80
C TRP A 92 2.68 11.92 0.77
N HIS A 93 3.23 13.08 0.42
CA HIS A 93 4.68 13.27 0.32
C HIS A 93 5.43 13.33 1.66
N SER A 94 4.71 13.31 2.79
CA SER A 94 5.32 13.20 4.13
C SER A 94 5.52 11.75 4.59
N ILE A 95 5.05 10.78 3.80
CA ILE A 95 5.21 9.36 4.11
C ILE A 95 6.64 8.95 3.81
N HIS A 96 7.29 8.33 4.79
CA HIS A 96 8.60 7.75 4.66
C HIS A 96 8.55 6.30 5.10
N CYS A 97 9.17 5.42 4.30
CA CYS A 97 9.32 4.01 4.63
C CYS A 97 10.80 3.67 4.84
N LYS A 98 11.08 2.75 5.76
CA LYS A 98 12.44 2.30 6.07
C LYS A 98 12.49 0.79 6.24
N GLU A 99 13.47 0.16 5.60
CA GLU A 99 13.82 -1.24 5.85
C GLU A 99 14.17 -1.41 7.32
N VAL A 100 13.61 -2.47 7.93
CA VAL A 100 13.87 -2.85 9.32
C VAL A 100 14.70 -4.13 9.35
N GLU A 101 14.33 -5.09 8.52
CA GLU A 101 14.94 -6.41 8.54
C GLU A 101 14.84 -7.08 7.18
N ARG A 102 15.83 -7.90 6.89
CA ARG A 102 15.89 -8.73 5.70
C ARG A 102 15.82 -10.19 6.11
N ALA A 103 14.79 -10.88 5.67
CA ALA A 103 14.66 -12.31 5.82
C ALA A 103 15.14 -12.99 4.53
N ASP A 104 16.08 -13.92 4.69
CA ASP A 104 16.55 -14.75 3.60
C ASP A 104 15.46 -15.78 3.26
N SER A 105 15.11 -15.90 1.98
CA SER A 105 14.05 -16.81 1.55
C SER A 105 14.53 -18.25 1.37
N GLY A 106 15.83 -18.50 1.57
CA GLY A 106 16.48 -19.76 1.22
C GLY A 106 16.82 -19.88 -0.28
N SER A 107 16.56 -18.82 -1.06
CA SER A 107 16.94 -18.70 -2.47
C SER A 107 17.77 -17.43 -2.68
N PRO A 108 18.92 -17.49 -3.38
CA PRO A 108 19.76 -16.32 -3.64
C PRO A 108 19.08 -15.26 -4.52
N ASP A 109 18.02 -15.64 -5.23
CA ASP A 109 17.27 -14.79 -6.14
C ASP A 109 16.01 -14.21 -5.52
N ARG A 110 15.74 -14.47 -4.23
CA ARG A 110 14.55 -13.98 -3.53
C ARG A 110 14.88 -13.52 -2.13
N VAL A 111 14.32 -12.38 -1.74
CA VAL A 111 14.50 -11.82 -0.41
C VAL A 111 13.19 -11.22 0.05
N THR A 112 12.82 -11.44 1.32
CA THR A 112 11.72 -10.69 1.94
C THR A 112 12.30 -9.55 2.75
N ILE A 113 11.86 -8.33 2.45
CA ILE A 113 12.18 -7.14 3.24
C ILE A 113 10.99 -6.84 4.14
N ARG A 114 11.25 -6.75 5.46
CA ARG A 114 10.32 -6.16 6.42
C ARG A 114 10.65 -4.69 6.58
N TYR A 115 9.67 -3.83 6.43
CA TYR A 115 9.82 -2.38 6.49
C TYR A 115 8.65 -1.74 7.23
N HIS A 116 8.86 -0.53 7.73
CA HIS A 116 7.78 0.28 8.26
C HIS A 116 7.63 1.57 7.49
N CYS A 117 6.40 2.09 7.43
CA CYS A 117 6.09 3.41 6.90
C CYS A 117 5.47 4.28 7.99
N GLY A 118 5.86 5.56 8.04
CA GLY A 118 5.19 6.56 8.86
C GLY A 118 3.93 7.06 8.15
N VAL A 119 2.75 6.75 8.69
CA VAL A 119 1.45 7.13 8.11
C VAL A 119 0.60 7.91 9.11
N PRO A 120 -0.25 8.88 8.70
CA PRO A 120 -1.10 9.62 9.62
C PRO A 120 -2.02 8.71 10.45
N ASP A 121 -2.02 8.87 11.77
CA ASP A 121 -2.90 8.14 12.68
C ASP A 121 -4.27 8.83 12.82
N VAL A 122 -5.25 8.32 12.07
CA VAL A 122 -6.63 8.81 12.10
C VAL A 122 -7.54 8.02 13.05
N SER A 123 -6.99 7.10 13.86
CA SER A 123 -7.77 6.21 14.73
C SER A 123 -8.64 6.96 15.75
N SER A 124 -8.20 8.15 16.17
CA SER A 124 -8.95 9.04 17.07
C SER A 124 -10.32 9.47 16.52
N PHE A 125 -10.50 9.44 15.20
CA PHE A 125 -11.76 9.83 14.55
C PHE A 125 -12.80 8.70 14.52
N PHE A 126 -12.45 7.47 14.92
CA PHE A 126 -13.34 6.32 14.79
C PHE A 126 -14.71 6.50 15.48
N ALA A 127 -14.76 7.13 16.66
CA ALA A 127 -16.03 7.39 17.36
C ALA A 127 -16.94 8.33 16.54
N THR A 128 -16.39 9.43 16.03
CA THR A 128 -17.12 10.38 15.17
C THR A 128 -17.52 9.74 13.84
N TYR A 129 -16.66 8.89 13.27
CA TYR A 129 -17.01 8.13 12.07
C TYR A 129 -18.23 7.22 12.32
N ARG A 130 -18.25 6.50 13.45
CA ARG A 130 -19.37 5.62 13.80
C ARG A 130 -20.70 6.38 13.88
N GLU A 131 -20.69 7.56 14.49
CA GLU A 131 -21.88 8.41 14.66
C GLU A 131 -22.39 9.02 13.35
N HIS A 132 -21.51 9.15 12.35
CA HIS A 132 -21.80 9.84 11.08
C HIS A 132 -21.49 8.98 9.85
N ARG A 133 -21.59 7.65 9.98
CA ARG A 133 -21.20 6.67 8.96
C ARG A 133 -21.88 6.94 7.61
N GLU A 134 -23.14 7.37 7.64
CA GLU A 134 -23.94 7.71 6.47
C GLU A 134 -23.33 8.81 5.60
N GLN A 135 -22.53 9.71 6.18
CA GLN A 135 -21.87 10.80 5.45
C GLN A 135 -20.70 10.30 4.59
N PHE A 136 -20.24 9.05 4.80
CA PHE A 136 -19.10 8.44 4.13
C PHE A 136 -19.47 7.36 3.10
N VAL A 137 -20.77 7.11 2.85
CA VAL A 137 -21.26 6.24 1.77
C VAL A 137 -21.50 7.13 0.52
N ALA A 138 -20.80 6.88 -0.59
CA ALA A 138 -20.84 7.73 -1.81
C ALA A 138 -22.11 7.44 -2.68
N VAL A 139 -22.63 8.25 -3.63
CA VAL A 139 -22.11 9.35 -4.49
C VAL A 139 -23.17 10.45 -4.77
N ASP A 140 -24.44 10.37 -4.33
CA ASP A 140 -25.50 11.29 -4.82
C ASP A 140 -26.05 12.31 -3.82
N ALA A 141 -25.46 12.43 -2.61
CA ALA A 141 -25.90 13.43 -1.65
C ALA A 141 -25.34 14.83 -2.02
N VAL A 142 -26.10 15.53 -2.87
CA VAL A 142 -26.03 16.97 -3.19
C VAL A 142 -25.23 17.78 -2.18
N ALA A 143 -24.11 18.37 -2.63
CA ALA A 143 -23.48 19.66 -2.33
C ALA A 143 -23.47 20.25 -0.89
N SER A 144 -23.91 19.50 0.12
CA SER A 144 -23.74 19.83 1.52
C SER A 144 -22.36 19.33 1.92
N ILE A 145 -21.45 20.26 2.21
CA ILE A 145 -20.19 19.96 2.88
C ILE A 145 -20.52 19.21 4.16
N GLN A 146 -20.41 17.88 4.13
CA GLN A 146 -20.72 17.04 5.27
C GLN A 146 -19.71 17.36 6.39
N PRO A 147 -20.14 17.92 7.55
CA PRO A 147 -19.22 18.37 8.58
C PRO A 147 -18.26 17.28 9.06
N ALA A 148 -18.69 16.01 9.08
CA ALA A 148 -17.82 14.90 9.46
C ALA A 148 -16.71 14.64 8.43
N LYS A 149 -16.96 14.84 7.12
CA LYS A 149 -15.91 14.72 6.08
C LYS A 149 -14.86 15.82 6.22
N MET A 150 -15.28 17.05 6.52
CA MET A 150 -14.35 18.15 6.81
C MET A 150 -13.52 17.88 8.07
N ALA A 151 -14.18 17.41 9.14
CA ALA A 151 -13.50 17.07 10.37
C ALA A 151 -12.49 15.93 10.16
N PHE A 152 -12.84 14.90 9.38
CA PHE A 152 -11.91 13.83 9.02
C PHE A 152 -10.72 14.36 8.22
N ALA A 153 -10.95 15.20 7.21
CA ALA A 153 -9.87 15.82 6.44
C ALA A 153 -8.92 16.64 7.31
N GLN A 154 -9.45 17.37 8.30
CA GLN A 154 -8.65 18.11 9.28
C GLN A 154 -7.81 17.17 10.15
N VAL A 155 -8.41 16.10 10.68
CA VAL A 155 -7.70 15.08 11.46
C VAL A 155 -6.59 14.46 10.63
N LEU A 156 -6.88 14.02 9.39
CA LEU A 156 -5.89 13.44 8.49
C LEU A 156 -4.71 14.40 8.24
N THR A 157 -5.00 15.68 8.04
CA THR A 157 -3.97 16.71 7.81
C THR A 157 -3.10 16.94 9.04
N GLN A 158 -3.63 16.82 10.26
CA GLN A 158 -2.95 17.21 11.50
C GLN A 158 -2.41 16.03 12.33
N ALA A 159 -2.87 14.80 12.04
CA ALA A 159 -2.56 13.62 12.82
C ALA A 159 -1.04 13.38 12.94
N PRO A 160 -0.56 12.94 14.11
CA PRO A 160 0.80 12.41 14.21
C PRO A 160 0.92 11.15 13.35
N ASN A 161 2.16 10.79 12.97
CA ASN A 161 2.37 9.54 12.26
C ASN A 161 2.37 8.37 13.24
N SER A 162 1.63 7.31 12.91
CA SER A 162 1.82 5.97 13.46
C SER A 162 2.70 5.14 12.53
N THR A 163 3.10 3.96 13.04
CA THR A 163 3.90 3.00 12.29
C THR A 163 2.98 2.03 11.57
N PHE A 164 3.20 1.85 10.26
CA PHE A 164 2.62 0.78 9.48
C PHE A 164 3.73 -0.21 9.10
N ASP A 165 3.76 -1.35 9.79
CA ASP A 165 4.69 -2.44 9.51
C ASP A 165 4.14 -3.36 8.40
N THR A 166 4.99 -3.72 7.45
CA THR A 166 4.63 -4.61 6.35
C THR A 166 5.88 -5.30 5.79
N THR A 167 5.66 -6.23 4.87
CA THR A 167 6.71 -6.93 4.13
C THR A 167 6.57 -6.71 2.63
N ALA A 168 7.65 -6.94 1.89
CA ALA A 168 7.64 -7.06 0.44
C ALA A 168 8.66 -8.11 0.02
N GLU A 169 8.24 -9.03 -0.84
CA GLU A 169 9.12 -9.95 -1.52
C GLU A 169 9.77 -9.25 -2.72
N PHE A 170 11.09 -9.38 -2.80
CA PHE A 170 11.90 -9.00 -3.95
C PHE A 170 12.44 -10.25 -4.62
N PHE A 171 12.50 -10.22 -5.95
CA PHE A 171 13.07 -11.28 -6.75
C PHE A 171 14.01 -10.73 -7.83
N ARG A 172 14.99 -11.52 -8.26
CA ARG A 172 15.81 -11.20 -9.44
C ARG A 172 15.06 -11.57 -10.72
N ALA A 173 14.97 -10.62 -11.65
CA ALA A 173 14.38 -10.83 -12.97
C ALA A 173 15.34 -11.60 -13.90
N GLY A 174 15.50 -12.90 -13.62
CA GLY A 174 16.46 -13.80 -14.27
C GLY A 174 17.78 -13.90 -13.50
N GLU A 175 18.61 -14.87 -13.88
CA GLU A 175 19.91 -15.10 -13.24
C GLU A 175 20.81 -13.86 -13.38
N GLY A 176 21.24 -13.30 -12.24
CA GLY A 176 22.03 -12.06 -12.20
C GLY A 176 21.28 -10.80 -12.67
N GLY A 177 19.97 -10.90 -12.90
CA GLY A 177 19.13 -9.78 -13.34
C GLY A 177 18.84 -8.74 -12.25
N PRO A 178 18.14 -7.65 -12.61
CA PRO A 178 17.76 -6.60 -11.67
C PRO A 178 16.77 -7.11 -10.63
N TRP A 179 16.74 -6.45 -9.47
CA TRP A 179 15.72 -6.70 -8.46
C TRP A 179 14.39 -6.06 -8.88
N ALA A 180 13.29 -6.77 -8.63
CA ALA A 180 11.93 -6.31 -8.83
C ALA A 180 11.05 -6.77 -7.67
N SER A 181 9.93 -6.09 -7.45
CA SER A 181 8.93 -6.51 -6.47
C SER A 181 7.52 -6.22 -6.98
N THR A 182 6.69 -7.26 -6.98
CA THR A 182 5.26 -7.13 -7.25
C THR A 182 4.53 -6.50 -6.06
N ASP A 183 4.98 -6.78 -4.83
CA ASP A 183 4.35 -6.23 -3.62
C ASP A 183 4.49 -4.71 -3.56
N MET A 184 5.66 -4.19 -3.95
CA MET A 184 5.90 -2.75 -4.00
C MET A 184 5.01 -2.02 -5.02
N MET A 185 4.45 -2.74 -6.01
CA MET A 185 3.44 -2.17 -6.92
C MET A 185 2.15 -1.77 -6.20
N PHE A 186 1.84 -2.42 -5.08
CA PHE A 186 0.65 -2.17 -4.29
C PHE A 186 0.89 -1.31 -3.04
N LEU A 187 2.14 -0.87 -2.80
CA LEU A 187 2.51 -0.07 -1.63
C LEU A 187 1.58 1.14 -1.45
N GLY A 188 1.39 1.93 -2.51
CA GLY A 188 0.55 3.11 -2.36
C GLY A 188 -0.90 2.76 -2.01
N LEU A 189 -1.46 1.66 -2.55
CA LEU A 189 -2.82 1.27 -2.22
C LEU A 189 -2.93 0.91 -0.74
N ALA A 190 -1.94 0.18 -0.22
CA ALA A 190 -1.84 -0.13 1.20
C ALA A 190 -1.75 1.14 2.05
N LEU A 191 -0.90 2.10 1.68
CA LEU A 191 -0.78 3.39 2.36
C LEU A 191 -2.10 4.18 2.35
N LEU A 192 -2.80 4.22 1.21
CA LEU A 192 -4.09 4.88 1.07
C LEU A 192 -5.15 4.24 1.98
N GLN A 193 -5.19 2.92 2.06
CA GLN A 193 -6.11 2.19 2.95
C GLN A 193 -5.84 2.50 4.43
N LYS A 194 -4.59 2.78 4.82
CA LYS A 194 -4.25 3.23 6.18
C LYS A 194 -4.71 4.65 6.47
N MET A 195 -4.62 5.54 5.49
CA MET A 195 -5.13 6.91 5.62
C MET A 195 -6.66 6.97 5.56
N LEU A 196 -7.31 6.00 4.90
CA LEU A 196 -8.76 5.92 4.72
C LEU A 196 -9.34 4.60 5.27
N PRO A 197 -9.28 4.37 6.59
CA PRO A 197 -9.63 3.08 7.21
C PRO A 197 -11.14 2.81 7.30
N PHE A 198 -11.96 3.41 6.42
CA PHE A 198 -13.42 3.31 6.48
C PHE A 198 -13.93 1.86 6.31
N ARG A 199 -13.30 1.06 5.43
CA ARG A 199 -13.63 -0.36 5.30
C ARG A 199 -13.37 -1.11 6.61
N GLU A 200 -12.20 -0.91 7.21
CA GLU A 200 -11.84 -1.53 8.49
C GLU A 200 -12.78 -1.11 9.62
N TRP A 201 -13.14 0.17 9.67
CA TRP A 201 -14.07 0.68 10.67
C TRP A 201 -15.48 0.12 10.50
N ASN A 202 -15.95 -0.03 9.26
CA ASN A 202 -17.22 -0.70 8.97
C ASN A 202 -17.19 -2.17 9.40
N GLU A 203 -16.14 -2.90 9.05
CA GLU A 203 -15.95 -4.30 9.46
C GLU A 203 -15.95 -4.41 10.99
N ARG A 204 -15.25 -3.51 11.69
CA ARG A 204 -15.26 -3.47 13.16
C ARG A 204 -16.67 -3.27 13.72
N ILE A 205 -17.42 -2.31 13.19
CA ILE A 205 -18.80 -2.01 13.63
C ILE A 205 -19.72 -3.21 13.36
N GLU A 206 -19.61 -3.83 12.19
CA GLU A 206 -20.46 -4.98 11.81
C GLU A 206 -20.12 -6.22 12.66
N ALA A 207 -18.84 -6.44 12.95
CA ALA A 207 -18.35 -7.54 13.76
C ALA A 207 -18.82 -7.50 15.22
N GLU A 208 -19.19 -6.32 15.75
CA GLU A 208 -19.74 -6.17 17.12
C GLU A 208 -21.05 -6.96 17.33
N SER A 209 -21.75 -7.32 16.25
CA SER A 209 -23.02 -8.05 16.30
C SER A 209 -22.89 -9.58 16.20
N ILE A 210 -21.67 -10.11 16.04
CA ILE A 210 -21.39 -11.54 15.82
C ILE A 210 -20.40 -12.06 16.84
N THR A 211 -20.23 -13.39 16.88
CA THR A 211 -19.24 -14.04 17.73
C THR A 211 -17.83 -13.81 17.19
N ALA A 212 -16.97 -13.18 17.98
CA ALA A 212 -15.54 -13.06 17.68
C ALA A 212 -14.84 -14.42 17.87
N ARG A 213 -14.51 -15.10 16.77
CA ARG A 213 -13.84 -16.41 16.76
C ARG A 213 -12.33 -16.25 16.64
N THR A 214 -11.89 -15.43 15.68
CA THR A 214 -10.47 -15.14 15.47
C THR A 214 -10.04 -13.84 16.17
N GLY A 215 -11.01 -12.99 16.53
CA GLY A 215 -10.75 -11.64 17.04
C GLY A 215 -10.37 -10.63 15.95
N ILE A 216 -10.43 -11.03 14.68
CA ILE A 216 -10.16 -10.20 13.52
C ILE A 216 -11.49 -9.96 12.79
N PRO A 217 -12.04 -8.73 12.81
CA PRO A 217 -13.37 -8.44 12.28
C PRO A 217 -13.65 -8.97 10.87
N ALA A 218 -12.72 -8.82 9.94
CA ALA A 218 -12.89 -9.31 8.56
C ALA A 218 -13.02 -10.85 8.48
N CYS A 219 -12.29 -11.58 9.32
CA CYS A 219 -12.34 -13.03 9.37
C CYS A 219 -13.61 -13.51 10.07
N ASP A 220 -13.99 -12.86 11.16
CA ASP A 220 -15.23 -13.18 11.89
C ASP A 220 -16.46 -12.95 11.00
N LEU A 221 -16.49 -11.86 10.22
CA LEU A 221 -17.55 -11.59 9.23
C LEU A 221 -17.57 -12.63 8.10
N LEU A 222 -16.42 -13.09 7.62
CA LEU A 222 -16.32 -14.17 6.63
C LEU A 222 -16.93 -15.47 7.18
N LEU A 223 -16.57 -15.85 8.41
CA LEU A 223 -17.09 -17.05 9.07
C LEU A 223 -18.59 -16.96 9.30
N ASP A 224 -19.09 -15.82 9.81
CA ASP A 224 -20.52 -15.62 10.02
C ASP A 224 -21.32 -15.66 8.71
N ALA A 225 -20.82 -15.03 7.64
CA ALA A 225 -21.45 -15.09 6.32
C ALA A 225 -21.54 -16.52 5.79
N ARG A 226 -20.48 -17.32 5.94
CA ARG A 226 -20.47 -18.73 5.52
C ARG A 226 -21.45 -19.58 6.32
N LEU A 227 -21.46 -19.44 7.65
CA LEU A 227 -22.39 -20.14 8.54
C LEU A 227 -23.86 -19.76 8.27
N LYS A 228 -24.13 -18.51 7.88
CA LYS A 228 -25.46 -18.08 7.44
C LYS A 228 -25.84 -18.71 6.10
N ALA A 229 -24.92 -18.75 5.13
CA ALA A 229 -25.18 -19.38 3.82
C ALA A 229 -25.46 -20.88 3.95
N ALA A 230 -24.67 -21.61 4.75
CA ALA A 230 -24.89 -23.05 4.99
C ALA A 230 -26.28 -23.34 5.59
N ARG A 231 -26.77 -22.50 6.51
CA ARG A 231 -28.11 -22.60 7.08
C ARG A 231 -29.24 -22.38 6.07
N ILE A 232 -29.01 -21.61 5.01
CA ILE A 232 -30.02 -21.33 3.98
C ILE A 232 -30.12 -22.46 2.96
N HIS A 233 -29.01 -23.16 2.68
CA HIS A 233 -28.92 -24.11 1.58
C HIS A 233 -29.27 -25.57 1.93
N ASP A 234 -29.53 -25.90 3.20
CA ASP A 234 -30.03 -27.22 3.68
C ASP A 234 -29.27 -28.44 3.10
N SER A 235 -28.02 -28.24 2.66
CA SER A 235 -27.24 -29.25 1.96
C SER A 235 -26.23 -29.88 2.91
N VAL A 236 -26.43 -31.18 3.16
CA VAL A 236 -25.45 -32.22 3.53
C VAL A 236 -24.45 -31.84 4.63
N ASP A 237 -24.69 -32.39 5.83
CA ASP A 237 -23.80 -32.37 7.02
C ASP A 237 -22.97 -31.07 7.20
N PRO A 238 -23.61 -29.97 7.65
CA PRO A 238 -22.94 -28.68 7.84
C PRO A 238 -21.84 -28.70 8.92
N SER A 239 -21.65 -29.82 9.61
CA SER A 239 -20.73 -29.91 10.74
C SER A 239 -19.29 -30.23 10.36
N SER A 240 -19.02 -30.92 9.24
CA SER A 240 -17.64 -31.29 8.88
C SER A 240 -16.93 -30.20 8.08
N ASP A 241 -17.55 -29.69 7.02
CA ASP A 241 -16.87 -28.78 6.08
C ASP A 241 -16.70 -27.37 6.66
N ASP A 242 -17.68 -26.87 7.42
CA ASP A 242 -17.59 -25.54 8.03
C ASP A 242 -16.75 -25.55 9.30
N ALA A 243 -16.79 -26.60 10.12
CA ALA A 243 -15.86 -26.73 11.24
C ALA A 243 -14.42 -26.91 10.75
N THR A 244 -14.21 -27.65 9.65
CA THR A 244 -12.89 -27.76 9.01
C THR A 244 -12.43 -26.41 8.48
N PHE A 245 -13.29 -25.67 7.77
CA PHE A 245 -12.95 -24.33 7.28
C PHE A 245 -12.62 -23.36 8.42
N GLN A 246 -13.42 -23.38 9.49
CA GLN A 246 -13.18 -22.53 10.66
C GLN A 246 -11.82 -22.85 11.29
N ASN A 247 -11.54 -24.12 11.57
CA ASN A 247 -10.27 -24.53 12.19
C ASN A 247 -9.08 -24.18 11.30
N VAL A 248 -9.18 -24.42 9.99
CA VAL A 248 -8.13 -24.08 9.02
C VAL A 248 -7.91 -22.57 8.98
N LEU A 249 -8.98 -21.77 8.98
CA LEU A 249 -8.87 -20.31 8.96
C LEU A 249 -8.23 -19.80 10.25
N GLU A 250 -8.69 -20.27 11.42
CA GLU A 250 -8.12 -19.92 12.73
C GLU A 250 -6.63 -20.27 12.82
N GLU A 251 -6.25 -21.48 12.41
CA GLU A 251 -4.86 -21.92 12.36
C GLU A 251 -4.03 -21.02 11.42
N THR A 252 -4.54 -20.77 10.21
CA THR A 252 -3.86 -19.97 9.20
C THR A 252 -3.60 -18.54 9.68
N VAL A 253 -4.60 -17.88 10.28
CA VAL A 253 -4.45 -16.48 10.72
C VAL A 253 -3.71 -16.33 12.03
N SER A 254 -3.61 -17.39 12.85
CA SER A 254 -2.91 -17.33 14.14
C SER A 254 -1.42 -17.03 14.03
N GLY A 255 -0.79 -17.41 12.90
CA GLY A 255 0.61 -17.13 12.60
C GLY A 255 0.85 -15.81 11.85
N MET A 256 -0.21 -15.11 11.45
CA MET A 256 -0.12 -13.90 10.61
C MET A 256 -0.11 -12.62 11.46
N GLY A 257 0.48 -11.56 10.89
CA GLY A 257 0.27 -10.22 11.44
C GLY A 257 -1.20 -9.78 11.30
N PRO A 258 -1.72 -8.86 12.16
CA PRO A 258 -3.12 -8.45 12.11
C PRO A 258 -3.60 -7.91 10.75
N ASP A 259 -2.73 -7.18 10.04
CA ASP A 259 -3.05 -6.64 8.72
C ASP A 259 -3.00 -7.69 7.62
N GLU A 260 -2.05 -8.63 7.70
CA GLU A 260 -1.94 -9.76 6.78
C GLU A 260 -3.15 -10.69 6.91
N ALA A 261 -3.51 -11.05 8.13
CA ALA A 261 -4.68 -11.88 8.39
C ALA A 261 -5.97 -11.23 7.88
N ARG A 262 -6.11 -9.92 8.09
CA ARG A 262 -7.26 -9.15 7.57
C ARG A 262 -7.30 -9.14 6.05
N ALA A 263 -6.17 -8.91 5.39
CA ALA A 263 -6.07 -8.94 3.93
C ALA A 263 -6.40 -10.34 3.37
N HIS A 264 -5.89 -11.38 4.02
CA HIS A 264 -6.19 -12.77 3.68
C HIS A 264 -7.70 -13.06 3.73
N CYS A 265 -8.36 -12.73 4.85
CA CYS A 265 -9.80 -12.96 5.00
C CYS A 265 -10.64 -12.13 4.01
N ARG A 266 -10.25 -10.89 3.71
CA ARG A 266 -10.92 -10.07 2.68
C ARG A 266 -10.79 -10.69 1.29
N ALA A 267 -9.60 -11.18 0.93
CA ALA A 267 -9.37 -11.85 -0.35
C ALA A 267 -10.21 -13.13 -0.48
N LEU A 268 -10.34 -13.90 0.60
CA LEU A 268 -11.25 -15.05 0.64
C LEU A 268 -12.70 -14.62 0.47
N GLN A 269 -13.15 -13.59 1.18
CA GLN A 269 -14.53 -13.08 1.08
C GLN A 269 -14.87 -12.63 -0.35
N GLU A 270 -13.95 -11.95 -1.03
CA GLU A 270 -14.14 -11.47 -2.40
C GLU A 270 -14.21 -12.62 -3.42
N ARG A 271 -13.41 -13.68 -3.24
CA ARG A 271 -13.47 -14.89 -4.09
C ARG A 271 -14.78 -15.67 -3.96
N HIS A 272 -15.45 -15.57 -2.81
CA HIS A 272 -16.66 -16.31 -2.49
C HIS A 272 -17.92 -15.44 -2.50
N ARG A 273 -17.82 -14.21 -3.01
CA ARG A 273 -18.98 -13.36 -3.24
C ARG A 273 -19.75 -13.93 -4.44
N PRO A 274 -21.05 -14.25 -4.30
CA PRO A 274 -21.87 -14.79 -5.39
C PRO A 274 -22.03 -13.80 -6.55
#